data_AF-A0A498PLM0-F1
#
_entry.id   AF-A0A498PLM0-F1
#
_cell.length_a   1.000
_cell.length_b   1.000
_cell.length_c   1.000
_cell.angle_alpha   90.00
_cell.angle_beta   90.00
_cell.angle_gamma   90.00
#
_symmetry.space_group_name_H-M   'P 1'
#
loop_
_entity.id
_entity.type
_entity.pdbx_description
1 polymer ?
#
loop_
_entity_poly.entity_id
_entity_poly.type
_entity_poly.pdbx_seq_one_letter_code
_entity_poly.pdbx_strand_id
1 'polypeptide(L)'
;MAIFGRRTARQRLRRATEESLTIPAFSSPPDCTPWVIGGLWPAQLSPNDAETAELAEYLKADLDRIARSANEELRTLWLTVMLDSARRAAETAVIDEARQRAMRRVESTLRQLRADGAPPAAPRPTVSAAPDLDRTQVLPAIKEAINDHAPGAPSDLERTRVLPAVREPTTDEEPAIDEQERDSPAATTVGPPEAEVAAAEPAVPMPDVVAPESDDERLQRLLTFVARQEPRLNWAVGQRVDGMTVLVTDLAHGWLPPGVMLPEGVQLLEPKRRSGGVTTLIGSTVRVATYRPGDMLAWTSDFATTRSSPQPRELPMSDTLGSELAEATRWRDGLPRIAHLLANAAVAETGVADDEIDLLRVHLDTARHGIVAQYPSVDPALLLNCMLLAATESSVTGDAVSANYHLAWFRELSA
;
A
#
# COMPACT_ATOMS: atom_id res chain seq x y z
N MET A 1 1.28 -42.74 -36.06
CA MET A 1 2.26 -41.72 -36.51
C MET A 1 1.81 -40.27 -36.19
N ALA A 2 1.19 -40.01 -35.02
CA ALA A 2 0.54 -38.72 -34.72
C ALA A 2 0.98 -38.06 -33.39
N ILE A 3 2.18 -38.40 -32.91
CA ILE A 3 2.68 -37.93 -31.60
C ILE A 3 3.73 -36.82 -31.75
N PHE A 4 4.39 -36.71 -32.90
CA PHE A 4 5.43 -35.69 -33.14
C PHE A 4 4.89 -34.28 -33.43
N GLY A 5 3.65 -34.12 -33.90
CA GLY A 5 3.06 -32.80 -34.18
C GLY A 5 2.57 -32.02 -32.94
N ARG A 6 2.35 -32.70 -31.80
CA ARG A 6 1.81 -32.05 -30.58
C ARG A 6 2.90 -31.42 -29.70
N ARG A 7 4.15 -31.90 -29.79
CA ARG A 7 5.28 -31.33 -29.05
C ARG A 7 5.76 -30.02 -29.67
N THR A 8 5.79 -29.93 -31.00
CA THR A 8 6.17 -28.71 -31.72
C THR A 8 5.15 -27.58 -31.56
N ALA A 9 3.85 -27.91 -31.47
CA ALA A 9 2.80 -26.93 -31.18
C ALA A 9 2.90 -26.37 -29.75
N ARG A 10 3.15 -27.22 -28.74
CA ARG A 10 3.34 -26.77 -27.35
C ARG A 10 4.60 -25.94 -27.16
N GLN A 11 5.69 -26.25 -27.86
CA GLN A 11 6.91 -25.43 -27.83
C GLN A 11 6.70 -24.07 -28.51
N ARG A 12 5.95 -24.01 -29.61
CA ARG A 12 5.57 -22.73 -30.25
C ARG A 12 4.64 -21.91 -29.37
N LEU A 13 3.70 -22.55 -28.67
CA LEU A 13 2.81 -21.86 -27.73
C LEU A 13 3.60 -21.31 -26.54
N ARG A 14 4.55 -22.07 -25.99
CA ARG A 14 5.43 -21.60 -24.89
C ARG A 14 6.31 -20.43 -25.31
N ARG A 15 6.92 -20.51 -26.50
CA ARG A 15 7.73 -19.42 -27.05
C ARG A 15 6.90 -18.17 -27.35
N ALA A 16 5.67 -18.33 -27.85
CA ALA A 16 4.73 -17.23 -28.04
C ALA A 16 4.26 -16.61 -26.71
N THR A 17 4.06 -17.42 -25.66
CA THR A 17 3.75 -16.89 -24.32
C THR A 17 4.93 -16.19 -23.66
N GLU A 18 6.16 -16.69 -23.86
CA GLU A 18 7.39 -16.02 -23.39
C GLU A 18 7.65 -14.72 -24.15
N GLU A 19 7.46 -14.70 -25.47
CA GLU A 19 7.54 -13.50 -26.30
C GLU A 19 6.43 -12.47 -25.95
N SER A 20 5.24 -12.93 -25.51
CA SER A 20 4.14 -12.06 -25.05
C SER A 20 4.27 -11.53 -23.60
N LEU A 21 5.12 -12.16 -22.78
CA LEU A 21 5.43 -11.72 -21.41
C LEU A 21 6.54 -10.66 -21.35
N THR A 22 7.09 -10.29 -22.52
CA THR A 22 7.97 -9.12 -22.62
C THR A 22 7.07 -7.88 -22.58
N ILE A 23 6.89 -7.35 -21.36
CA ILE A 23 6.15 -6.12 -21.09
C ILE A 23 6.65 -5.04 -22.06
N PRO A 24 5.78 -4.38 -22.85
CA PRO A 24 6.22 -3.29 -23.69
C PRO A 24 6.72 -2.16 -22.78
N ALA A 25 7.97 -1.73 -23.00
CA ALA A 25 8.69 -0.73 -22.20
C ALA A 25 8.17 0.72 -22.39
N PHE A 26 6.87 0.92 -22.57
CA PHE A 26 6.29 2.24 -22.81
C PHE A 26 4.96 2.41 -22.09
N SER A 27 5.01 2.46 -20.75
CA SER A 27 4.02 3.22 -19.98
C SER A 27 4.55 4.64 -19.80
N SER A 28 3.74 5.68 -19.99
CA SER A 28 4.13 7.04 -19.60
C SER A 28 4.42 7.10 -18.10
N PRO A 29 5.40 7.90 -17.64
CA PRO A 29 5.63 8.10 -16.21
C PRO A 29 4.34 8.55 -15.52
N PRO A 30 3.92 7.89 -14.43
CA PRO A 30 2.71 8.29 -13.72
C PRO A 30 2.88 9.72 -13.20
N ASP A 31 1.91 10.59 -13.49
CA ASP A 31 1.89 11.96 -13.00
C ASP A 31 1.80 11.97 -11.46
N CYS A 32 2.83 12.50 -10.80
CA CYS A 32 2.89 12.52 -9.35
C CYS A 32 2.12 13.67 -8.69
N THR A 33 1.52 14.56 -9.49
CA THR A 33 0.75 15.72 -9.00
C THR A 33 -0.26 15.34 -7.91
N PRO A 34 -1.09 14.28 -8.05
CA PRO A 34 -2.03 13.88 -7.00
C PRO A 34 -1.37 13.50 -5.67
N TRP A 35 -0.16 12.93 -5.70
CA TRP A 35 0.59 12.55 -4.49
C TRP A 35 1.35 13.72 -3.85
N VAL A 36 1.72 14.74 -4.64
CA VAL A 36 2.46 15.91 -4.15
C VAL A 36 1.52 16.97 -3.58
N ILE A 37 0.41 17.29 -4.26
CA ILE A 37 -0.48 18.40 -3.88
C ILE A 37 -1.86 17.94 -3.36
N GLY A 38 -2.20 16.66 -3.48
CA GLY A 38 -3.50 16.12 -3.07
C GLY A 38 -3.80 16.34 -1.60
N GLY A 39 -4.92 17.02 -1.32
CA GLY A 39 -5.40 17.29 0.04
C GLY A 39 -4.60 18.36 0.81
N LEU A 40 -3.66 19.05 0.18
CA LEU A 40 -2.85 20.10 0.83
C LEU A 40 -3.50 21.49 0.82
N TRP A 41 -4.65 21.66 0.17
CA TRP A 41 -5.31 22.97 0.11
C TRP A 41 -5.90 23.37 1.47
N PRO A 42 -5.53 24.54 2.04
CA PRO A 42 -6.04 24.97 3.33
C PRO A 42 -7.49 25.48 3.22
N ALA A 43 -8.34 25.07 4.15
CA ALA A 43 -9.75 25.50 4.21
C ALA A 43 -9.91 27.01 4.48
N GLN A 44 -8.87 27.67 5.00
CA GLN A 44 -8.86 29.10 5.32
C GLN A 44 -8.64 30.00 4.09
N LEU A 45 -8.14 29.45 2.98
CA LEU A 45 -7.99 30.18 1.72
C LEU A 45 -9.17 29.82 0.81
N SER A 46 -10.23 30.62 0.92
CA SER A 46 -11.38 30.52 0.02
C SER A 46 -11.11 31.33 -1.25
N PRO A 47 -11.18 30.74 -2.45
CA PRO A 47 -10.97 31.48 -3.70
C PRO A 47 -12.05 32.54 -3.98
N ASN A 48 -13.11 32.59 -3.17
CA ASN A 48 -14.23 33.53 -3.31
C ASN A 48 -14.14 34.74 -2.37
N ASP A 49 -13.10 34.82 -1.54
CA ASP A 49 -12.86 35.93 -0.63
C ASP A 49 -11.82 36.89 -1.25
N ALA A 50 -12.23 38.15 -1.45
CA ALA A 50 -11.42 39.16 -2.13
C ALA A 50 -10.13 39.49 -1.37
N GLU A 51 -10.11 39.32 -0.04
CA GLU A 51 -8.93 39.59 0.79
C GLU A 51 -7.89 38.46 0.72
N THR A 52 -8.29 37.24 0.38
CA THR A 52 -7.40 36.06 0.34
C THR A 52 -7.15 35.50 -1.07
N ALA A 53 -7.80 36.08 -2.09
CA ALA A 53 -7.72 35.63 -3.48
C ALA A 53 -6.30 35.68 -4.07
N GLU A 54 -5.57 36.79 -3.91
CA GLU A 54 -4.20 36.93 -4.44
C GLU A 54 -3.23 35.92 -3.80
N LEU A 55 -3.36 35.70 -2.49
CA LEU A 55 -2.54 34.75 -1.74
C LEU A 55 -2.88 33.29 -2.11
N ALA A 56 -4.15 33.01 -2.35
CA ALA A 56 -4.63 31.71 -2.83
C ALA A 56 -4.10 31.40 -4.24
N GLU A 57 -4.19 32.36 -5.18
CA GLU A 57 -3.66 32.20 -6.54
C GLU A 57 -2.15 31.94 -6.52
N TYR A 58 -1.41 32.69 -5.70
CA TYR A 58 0.01 32.51 -5.54
C TYR A 58 0.38 31.14 -4.95
N LEU A 59 -0.34 30.68 -3.92
CA LEU A 59 -0.13 29.34 -3.36
C LEU A 59 -0.41 28.24 -4.38
N LYS A 60 -1.50 28.37 -5.15
CA LYS A 60 -1.82 27.42 -6.22
C LYS A 60 -0.72 27.34 -7.27
N ALA A 61 -0.25 28.49 -7.75
CA ALA A 61 0.83 28.55 -8.73
C ALA A 61 2.14 27.93 -8.22
N ASP A 62 2.43 28.07 -6.92
CA ASP A 62 3.63 27.51 -6.31
C ASP A 62 3.52 25.98 -6.10
N LEU A 63 2.35 25.49 -5.66
CA LEU A 63 2.07 24.05 -5.56
C LEU A 63 2.15 23.37 -6.94
N ASP A 64 1.57 23.98 -7.97
CA ASP A 64 1.66 23.49 -9.36
C ASP A 64 3.10 23.53 -9.89
N ARG A 65 3.92 24.48 -9.44
CA ARG A 65 5.35 24.53 -9.79
C ARG A 65 6.13 23.40 -9.13
N ILE A 66 5.86 23.11 -7.86
CA ILE A 66 6.50 22.01 -7.11
C ILE A 66 6.17 20.66 -7.74
N ALA A 67 4.89 20.42 -8.08
CA ALA A 67 4.46 19.20 -8.74
C ALA A 67 5.09 19.03 -10.14
N ARG A 68 5.18 20.10 -10.93
CA ARG A 68 5.85 20.07 -12.25
C ARG A 68 7.34 19.77 -12.13
N SER A 69 8.04 20.37 -11.17
CA SER A 69 9.46 20.09 -10.90
C SER A 69 9.68 18.62 -10.55
N ALA A 70 8.84 18.07 -9.68
CA ALA A 70 8.92 16.65 -9.29
C ALA A 70 8.67 15.72 -10.48
N ASN A 71 7.69 16.02 -11.34
CA ASN A 71 7.44 15.27 -12.56
C ASN A 71 8.60 15.34 -13.57
N GLU A 72 9.31 16.47 -13.66
CA GLU A 72 10.53 16.58 -14.47
C GLU A 72 11.68 15.73 -13.90
N GLU A 73 11.87 15.73 -12.59
CA GLU A 73 12.85 14.88 -11.90
C GLU A 73 12.54 13.37 -12.07
N LEU A 74 11.26 12.98 -12.00
CA LEU A 74 10.85 11.60 -12.26
C LEU A 74 11.12 11.20 -13.73
N ARG A 75 10.88 12.12 -14.69
CA ARG A 75 11.21 11.88 -16.10
C ARG A 75 12.71 11.69 -16.31
N THR A 76 13.57 12.46 -15.63
CA THR A 76 15.02 12.27 -15.75
C THR A 76 15.46 10.94 -15.14
N LEU A 77 14.91 10.55 -13.98
CA LEU A 77 15.17 9.24 -13.38
C LEU A 77 14.76 8.07 -14.30
N TRP A 78 13.65 8.22 -15.03
CA TRP A 78 13.20 7.20 -15.99
C TRP A 78 14.12 7.07 -17.21
N LEU A 79 14.83 8.14 -17.57
CA LEU A 79 15.81 8.13 -18.66
C LEU A 79 17.19 7.59 -18.23
N THR A 80 17.41 7.39 -16.93
CA THR A 80 18.67 6.86 -16.40
C THR A 80 18.68 5.33 -16.31
N VAL A 81 19.82 4.73 -16.68
CA VAL A 81 20.07 3.29 -16.54
C VAL A 81 20.51 3.00 -15.11
N MET A 82 19.61 2.42 -14.33
CA MET A 82 19.82 2.04 -12.93
C MET A 82 18.98 0.79 -12.62
N LEU A 83 19.37 0.04 -11.59
CA LEU A 83 18.61 -1.11 -11.09
C LEU A 83 17.19 -0.68 -10.69
N ASP A 84 16.19 -1.51 -10.98
CA ASP A 84 14.78 -1.16 -10.73
C ASP A 84 14.47 -0.87 -9.25
N SER A 85 15.18 -1.51 -8.33
CA SER A 85 15.07 -1.22 -6.89
C SER A 85 15.58 0.18 -6.54
N ALA A 86 16.71 0.59 -7.12
CA ALA A 86 17.28 1.92 -6.95
C ALA A 86 16.40 3.00 -7.60
N ARG A 87 15.82 2.71 -8.77
CA ARG A 87 14.87 3.61 -9.44
C ARG A 87 13.64 3.87 -8.56
N ARG A 88 13.00 2.81 -8.04
CA ARG A 88 11.82 2.94 -7.16
C ARG A 88 12.11 3.70 -5.87
N ALA A 89 13.28 3.48 -5.27
CA ALA A 89 13.70 4.22 -4.09
C ALA A 89 13.89 5.72 -4.39
N ALA A 90 14.53 6.06 -5.53
CA ALA A 90 14.71 7.43 -5.97
C ALA A 90 13.39 8.13 -6.32
N GLU A 91 12.47 7.44 -6.99
CA GLU A 91 11.12 7.94 -7.29
C GLU A 91 10.35 8.31 -6.02
N THR A 92 10.41 7.44 -5.00
CA THR A 92 9.77 7.68 -3.72
C THR A 92 10.37 8.91 -3.03
N ALA A 93 11.70 9.04 -3.03
CA ALA A 93 12.38 10.17 -2.43
C ALA A 93 12.01 11.51 -3.08
N VAL A 94 11.88 11.55 -4.42
CA VAL A 94 11.45 12.75 -5.16
C VAL A 94 10.04 13.16 -4.78
N ILE A 95 9.11 12.19 -4.67
CA ILE A 95 7.71 12.45 -4.30
C ILE A 95 7.63 12.95 -2.85
N ASP A 96 8.32 12.30 -1.91
CA ASP A 96 8.34 12.69 -0.50
C ASP A 96 8.95 14.08 -0.29
N GLU A 97 10.05 14.38 -0.96
CA GLU A 97 10.69 15.69 -0.86
C GLU A 97 9.78 16.79 -1.45
N ALA A 98 9.18 16.55 -2.61
CA ALA A 98 8.23 17.48 -3.22
C ALA A 98 7.03 17.74 -2.32
N ARG A 99 6.48 16.68 -1.69
CA ARG A 99 5.38 16.80 -0.73
C ARG A 99 5.77 17.60 0.50
N GLN A 100 6.97 17.39 1.04
CA GLN A 100 7.48 18.19 2.17
C GLN A 100 7.71 19.66 1.80
N ARG A 101 8.19 19.95 0.58
CA ARG A 101 8.29 21.33 0.06
C ARG A 101 6.90 21.97 -0.05
N ALA A 102 5.92 21.24 -0.59
CA ALA A 102 4.53 21.71 -0.70
C ALA A 102 3.89 22.00 0.67
N MET A 103 4.07 21.12 1.66
CA MET A 103 3.57 21.33 3.03
C MET A 103 4.19 22.57 3.68
N ARG A 104 5.53 22.74 3.59
CA ARG A 104 6.21 23.93 4.10
C ARG A 104 5.69 25.21 3.45
N ARG A 105 5.31 25.13 2.17
CA ARG A 105 4.74 26.28 1.47
C ARG A 105 3.37 26.64 2.01
N VAL A 106 2.48 25.67 2.17
CA VAL A 106 1.15 25.87 2.76
C VAL A 106 1.27 26.45 4.18
N GLU A 107 2.17 25.91 5.00
CA GLU A 107 2.39 26.39 6.36
C GLU A 107 2.90 27.85 6.38
N SER A 108 3.83 28.20 5.49
CA SER A 108 4.33 29.56 5.33
C SER A 108 3.22 30.53 4.92
N THR A 109 2.37 30.14 3.97
CA THR A 109 1.23 30.95 3.52
C THR A 109 0.19 31.15 4.64
N LEU A 110 -0.10 30.10 5.43
CA LEU A 110 -0.97 30.23 6.60
C LEU A 110 -0.37 31.12 7.69
N ARG A 111 0.96 31.13 7.85
CA ARG A 111 1.65 32.02 8.78
C ARG A 111 1.57 33.47 8.32
N GLN A 112 1.72 33.72 7.02
CA GLN A 112 1.55 35.04 6.42
C GLN A 112 0.12 35.55 6.62
N LEU A 113 -0.89 34.71 6.34
CA LEU A 113 -2.30 35.04 6.57
C LEU A 113 -2.61 35.38 8.04
N ARG A 114 -2.00 34.69 9.00
CA ARG A 114 -2.13 35.02 10.43
C ARG A 114 -1.42 36.32 10.83
N ALA A 115 -0.34 36.68 10.14
CA ALA A 115 0.39 37.91 10.38
C ALA A 115 -0.35 39.13 9.81
N ASP A 116 -1.00 38.98 8.66
CA ASP A 116 -1.76 40.05 7.99
C ASP A 116 -3.12 40.32 8.66
N GLY A 117 -3.69 39.34 9.38
CA GLY A 117 -4.92 39.49 10.16
C GLY A 117 -4.74 40.00 11.61
N ALA A 118 -3.52 40.28 12.05
CA ALA A 118 -3.26 40.82 13.39
C ALA A 118 -3.43 42.35 13.41
N PRO A 119 -4.15 42.95 14.39
CA PRO A 119 -4.15 44.40 14.56
C PRO A 119 -2.72 44.89 14.85
N PRO A 120 -2.33 46.11 14.44
CA PRO A 120 -1.02 46.65 14.76
C PRO A 120 -0.84 46.63 16.27
N ALA A 121 0.12 45.83 16.74
CA ALA A 121 0.50 45.83 18.14
C ALA A 121 0.89 47.27 18.52
N ALA A 122 0.25 47.78 19.57
CA ALA A 122 0.53 49.09 20.13
C ALA A 122 2.06 49.30 20.31
N PRO A 123 2.58 50.52 20.07
CA PRO A 123 4.01 50.77 20.17
C PRO A 123 4.49 50.38 21.56
N ARG A 124 5.56 49.57 21.60
CA ARG A 124 6.29 49.28 22.84
C ARG A 124 6.61 50.62 23.52
N PRO A 125 6.51 50.72 24.86
CA PRO A 125 6.81 51.97 25.55
C PRO A 125 8.24 52.37 25.26
N THR A 126 8.40 53.49 24.56
CA THR A 126 9.64 54.26 24.52
C THR A 126 9.93 54.72 25.94
N VAL A 127 10.87 54.06 26.61
CA VAL A 127 11.57 54.68 27.73
C VAL A 127 12.55 55.67 27.12
N SER A 128 12.12 56.93 27.04
CA SER A 128 13.00 58.07 26.82
C SER A 128 12.80 59.03 27.98
N ALA A 129 13.68 58.94 28.97
CA ALA A 129 14.01 60.04 29.86
C ALA A 129 15.52 60.27 29.68
N ALA A 130 15.84 61.49 29.26
CA ALA A 130 17.15 61.93 28.80
C ALA A 130 18.13 62.23 29.97
N PRO A 131 19.26 62.90 29.69
CA PRO A 131 20.62 62.36 29.66
C PRO A 131 21.33 62.49 31.02
N ASP A 132 22.20 61.54 31.35
CA ASP A 132 23.25 61.77 32.35
C ASP A 132 24.61 61.48 31.72
N LEU A 133 25.47 62.49 31.78
CA LEU A 133 26.85 62.48 31.30
C LEU A 133 27.70 61.66 32.30
N ASP A 134 28.81 61.12 31.83
CA ASP A 134 29.85 60.43 32.60
C ASP A 134 29.61 58.96 32.99
N ARG A 135 29.73 58.07 32.01
CA ARG A 135 30.60 56.88 32.18
C ARG A 135 30.99 56.20 30.86
N THR A 136 32.27 56.31 30.53
CA THR A 136 32.95 55.59 29.44
C THR A 136 33.08 54.10 29.76
N GLN A 137 32.69 53.20 28.84
CA GLN A 137 33.44 51.98 28.49
C GLN A 137 32.89 51.20 27.27
N VAL A 138 33.60 51.41 26.15
CA VAL A 138 34.07 50.50 25.06
C VAL A 138 33.22 49.27 24.63
N LEU A 139 32.83 49.25 23.34
CA LEU A 139 32.53 48.07 22.52
C LEU A 139 33.39 48.08 21.24
N PRO A 140 33.89 46.94 20.70
CA PRO A 140 34.69 46.92 19.48
C PRO A 140 33.85 46.80 18.20
N ALA A 141 34.36 47.45 17.15
CA ALA A 141 33.71 47.67 15.86
C ALA A 141 33.84 46.48 14.89
N ILE A 142 32.76 46.22 14.14
CA ILE A 142 32.73 45.43 12.91
C ILE A 142 32.81 46.43 11.75
N LYS A 143 33.70 46.18 10.78
CA LYS A 143 33.90 47.03 9.61
C LYS A 143 33.70 46.18 8.35
N GLU A 144 32.62 46.44 7.64
CA GLU A 144 32.43 46.10 6.24
C GLU A 144 32.55 47.37 5.40
N ALA A 145 33.17 47.26 4.22
CA ALA A 145 32.66 47.76 2.93
C ALA A 145 33.80 47.74 1.90
N ILE A 146 33.53 47.28 0.68
CA ILE A 146 33.35 48.14 -0.52
C ILE A 146 33.12 47.25 -1.78
N ASN A 147 32.21 47.76 -2.62
CA ASN A 147 31.54 47.20 -3.80
C ASN A 147 32.34 47.08 -5.13
N ASP A 148 31.80 46.18 -5.97
CA ASP A 148 31.52 46.20 -7.44
C ASP A 148 32.54 46.64 -8.51
N HIS A 149 32.92 45.70 -9.41
CA HIS A 149 32.65 45.77 -10.87
C HIS A 149 33.02 44.46 -11.61
N ALA A 150 32.21 44.05 -12.59
CA ALA A 150 32.50 43.01 -13.61
C ALA A 150 33.06 43.66 -14.91
N PRO A 151 33.36 42.96 -16.04
CA PRO A 151 33.42 41.51 -16.33
C PRO A 151 34.69 41.05 -17.12
N GLY A 152 34.89 39.73 -17.29
CA GLY A 152 35.79 39.17 -18.32
C GLY A 152 36.30 37.74 -18.07
N ALA A 153 35.91 36.79 -18.94
CA ALA A 153 36.59 35.51 -19.16
C ALA A 153 37.55 35.65 -20.38
N PRO A 154 38.39 34.66 -20.80
CA PRO A 154 38.62 33.31 -20.26
C PRO A 154 40.11 32.86 -20.18
N SER A 155 40.30 31.58 -19.82
CA SER A 155 41.37 30.63 -20.21
C SER A 155 42.57 30.35 -19.30
N ASP A 156 42.67 29.04 -19.01
CA ASP A 156 43.85 28.16 -18.94
C ASP A 156 45.13 28.62 -18.21
N LEU A 157 45.55 27.81 -17.22
CA LEU A 157 46.65 26.83 -17.40
C LEU A 157 47.04 26.22 -16.04
N GLU A 158 46.96 24.89 -16.01
CA GLU A 158 47.94 23.94 -15.44
C GLU A 158 48.33 23.94 -13.94
N ARG A 159 48.02 22.78 -13.32
CA ARG A 159 48.94 21.86 -12.60
C ARG A 159 49.50 22.32 -11.24
N THR A 160 49.54 21.54 -10.15
CA THR A 160 49.61 20.08 -9.93
C THR A 160 49.38 19.84 -8.42
N ARG A 161 48.68 18.79 -7.98
CA ARG A 161 49.17 17.61 -7.19
C ARG A 161 48.06 17.18 -6.20
N VAL A 162 47.82 15.92 -5.82
CA VAL A 162 48.20 14.54 -6.20
C VAL A 162 47.13 13.62 -5.56
N LEU A 163 46.76 12.56 -6.30
CA LEU A 163 46.04 11.28 -6.10
C LEU A 163 45.94 10.62 -4.68
N PRO A 164 45.26 9.44 -4.49
CA PRO A 164 44.48 8.59 -5.45
C PRO A 164 43.15 7.97 -4.94
N ALA A 165 42.38 7.45 -5.91
CA ALA A 165 41.26 6.52 -5.78
C ALA A 165 41.62 5.11 -6.32
N VAL A 166 40.84 4.07 -5.96
CA VAL A 166 40.80 2.70 -6.53
C VAL A 166 39.31 2.41 -6.79
N ARG A 167 38.77 2.45 -8.02
CA ARG A 167 38.75 1.50 -9.18
C ARG A 167 37.92 0.22 -9.00
N GLU A 168 36.83 0.17 -9.76
CA GLU A 168 36.12 -1.03 -10.25
C GLU A 168 36.58 -1.40 -11.69
N PRO A 169 36.29 -2.63 -12.18
CA PRO A 169 36.93 -3.24 -13.36
C PRO A 169 36.10 -3.16 -14.66
N THR A 170 36.76 -3.38 -15.79
CA THR A 170 36.13 -3.62 -17.11
C THR A 170 36.75 -4.83 -17.83
N THR A 171 35.93 -5.33 -18.75
CA THR A 171 35.84 -6.61 -19.46
C THR A 171 36.88 -6.88 -20.56
N ASP A 172 36.92 -8.17 -20.95
CA ASP A 172 37.00 -8.76 -22.30
C ASP A 172 38.26 -9.57 -22.73
N GLU A 173 37.93 -10.66 -23.44
CA GLU A 173 38.69 -11.51 -24.38
C GLU A 173 39.28 -12.88 -23.91
N GLU A 174 38.55 -13.94 -24.30
CA GLU A 174 38.98 -15.33 -24.64
C GLU A 174 40.04 -15.34 -25.79
N PRO A 175 40.77 -16.45 -26.11
CA PRO A 175 40.24 -17.83 -26.18
C PRO A 175 41.20 -19.03 -25.91
N ALA A 176 40.56 -20.21 -25.91
CA ALA A 176 40.99 -21.47 -26.57
C ALA A 176 41.83 -22.56 -25.82
N ILE A 177 41.25 -23.79 -25.83
CA ILE A 177 41.84 -25.17 -25.89
C ILE A 177 42.88 -25.58 -24.80
N ASP A 178 42.88 -26.75 -24.16
CA ASP A 178 42.51 -28.12 -24.56
C ASP A 178 42.40 -29.03 -23.30
N GLU A 179 41.89 -30.23 -23.52
CA GLU A 179 41.63 -31.37 -22.62
C GLU A 179 42.80 -31.81 -21.72
N GLN A 180 42.51 -32.35 -20.51
CA GLN A 180 42.86 -33.73 -20.08
C GLN A 180 42.75 -33.99 -18.56
N GLU A 181 41.81 -34.90 -18.24
CA GLU A 181 41.90 -36.08 -17.36
C GLU A 181 43.00 -36.26 -16.28
N ARG A 182 42.52 -36.74 -15.11
CA ARG A 182 43.17 -37.61 -14.09
C ARG A 182 44.25 -36.93 -13.23
N ASP A 183 44.52 -37.30 -11.98
CA ASP A 183 44.22 -38.46 -11.14
C ASP A 183 44.48 -38.03 -9.68
N SER A 184 43.82 -38.65 -8.70
CA SER A 184 44.37 -38.68 -7.33
C SER A 184 45.47 -39.72 -7.26
N PRO A 185 46.43 -39.62 -6.33
CA PRO A 185 46.38 -40.58 -5.23
C PRO A 185 46.91 -40.07 -3.87
N ALA A 186 46.47 -40.81 -2.84
CA ALA A 186 46.87 -40.73 -1.45
C ALA A 186 48.30 -41.28 -1.19
N ALA A 187 48.94 -40.82 -0.11
CA ALA A 187 49.90 -41.63 0.67
C ALA A 187 50.02 -41.17 2.13
N THR A 188 50.04 -42.18 2.99
CA THR A 188 50.00 -42.25 4.46
C THR A 188 51.37 -42.05 5.13
N THR A 189 51.41 -41.42 6.33
CA THR A 189 52.44 -41.71 7.35
C THR A 189 51.97 -41.49 8.81
N VAL A 190 51.74 -42.61 9.52
CA VAL A 190 52.16 -42.99 10.90
C VAL A 190 52.02 -41.99 12.09
N GLY A 191 51.24 -42.37 13.13
CA GLY A 191 51.15 -41.74 14.49
C GLY A 191 52.28 -42.18 15.46
N PRO A 192 52.18 -42.12 16.83
CA PRO A 192 51.09 -41.78 17.78
C PRO A 192 51.60 -40.84 18.95
N PRO A 193 51.00 -40.64 20.17
CA PRO A 193 49.80 -41.27 20.78
C PRO A 193 48.77 -40.35 21.48
N GLU A 194 47.52 -40.85 21.46
CA GLU A 194 46.62 -41.06 22.61
C GLU A 194 46.26 -39.87 23.53
N ALA A 195 45.12 -39.25 23.25
CA ALA A 195 44.27 -38.62 24.24
C ALA A 195 42.84 -39.13 24.02
N GLU A 196 42.26 -39.75 25.06
CA GLU A 196 40.88 -40.24 25.08
C GLU A 196 39.90 -39.14 24.70
N VAL A 197 39.26 -39.28 23.55
CA VAL A 197 38.04 -38.54 23.20
C VAL A 197 36.87 -39.40 23.65
N ALA A 198 36.23 -39.00 24.74
CA ALA A 198 34.90 -39.49 25.09
C ALA A 198 33.97 -39.19 23.92
N ALA A 199 33.42 -40.25 23.32
CA ALA A 199 32.39 -40.14 22.30
C ALA A 199 31.16 -39.49 22.94
N ALA A 200 30.94 -38.21 22.63
CA ALA A 200 29.64 -37.59 22.83
C ALA A 200 28.67 -38.26 21.85
N GLU A 201 27.67 -38.96 22.37
CA GLU A 201 26.50 -39.38 21.58
C GLU A 201 25.97 -38.15 20.83
N PRO A 202 25.59 -38.28 19.54
CA PRO A 202 24.92 -37.20 18.85
C PRO A 202 23.61 -36.93 19.58
N ALA A 203 23.56 -35.81 20.32
CA ALA A 203 22.33 -35.30 20.86
C ALA A 203 21.36 -35.12 19.70
N VAL A 204 20.32 -35.97 19.68
CA VAL A 204 19.13 -35.72 18.87
C VAL A 204 18.69 -34.29 19.14
N PRO A 205 18.65 -33.39 18.13
CA PRO A 205 18.16 -32.04 18.36
C PRO A 205 16.73 -32.18 18.88
N MET A 206 16.55 -31.79 20.14
CA MET A 206 15.21 -31.62 20.69
C MET A 206 14.51 -30.61 19.77
N PRO A 207 13.24 -30.84 19.39
CA PRO A 207 12.51 -29.86 18.60
C PRO A 207 12.55 -28.53 19.36
N ASP A 208 12.98 -27.46 18.69
CA ASP A 208 12.93 -26.11 19.23
C ASP A 208 11.51 -25.89 19.79
N VAL A 209 11.41 -25.73 21.10
CA VAL A 209 10.15 -25.39 21.75
C VAL A 209 9.89 -23.93 21.40
N VAL A 210 9.20 -23.71 20.28
CA VAL A 210 8.75 -22.38 19.87
C VAL A 210 7.93 -21.81 21.03
N ALA A 211 8.39 -20.69 21.59
CA ALA A 211 7.67 -20.00 22.64
C ALA A 211 6.24 -19.69 22.14
N PRO A 212 5.21 -19.79 23.00
CA PRO A 212 3.85 -19.48 22.59
C PRO A 212 3.77 -18.04 22.08
N GLU A 213 3.14 -17.86 20.91
CA GLU A 213 2.87 -16.55 20.31
C GLU A 213 2.13 -15.67 21.34
N SER A 214 2.60 -14.44 21.54
CA SER A 214 1.91 -13.47 22.40
C SER A 214 0.58 -13.04 21.78
N ASP A 215 -0.37 -12.56 22.60
CA ASP A 215 -1.65 -12.08 22.09
C ASP A 215 -1.51 -10.93 21.08
N ASP A 216 -0.53 -10.05 21.27
CA ASP A 216 -0.27 -8.93 20.34
C ASP A 216 0.31 -9.42 19.01
N GLU A 217 1.25 -10.37 19.05
CA GLU A 217 1.78 -11.02 17.84
C GLU A 217 0.67 -11.76 17.08
N ARG A 218 -0.21 -12.44 17.81
CA ARG A 218 -1.39 -13.10 17.23
C ARG A 218 -2.29 -12.10 16.52
N LEU A 219 -2.66 -10.98 17.16
CA LEU A 219 -3.49 -9.95 16.53
C LEU A 219 -2.80 -9.35 15.29
N GLN A 220 -1.50 -9.10 15.36
CA GLN A 220 -0.73 -8.58 14.24
C GLN A 220 -0.64 -9.56 13.07
N ARG A 221 -0.48 -10.86 13.36
CA ARG A 221 -0.51 -11.93 12.35
C ARG A 221 -1.86 -12.00 11.65
N LEU A 222 -2.96 -11.96 12.40
CA LEU A 222 -4.32 -11.98 11.85
C LEU A 222 -4.61 -10.73 11.00
N LEU A 223 -4.21 -9.55 11.49
CA LEU A 223 -4.32 -8.30 10.75
C LEU A 223 -3.53 -8.34 9.44
N THR A 224 -2.28 -8.82 9.50
CA THR A 224 -1.41 -8.94 8.33
C THR A 224 -1.99 -9.91 7.30
N PHE A 225 -2.63 -11.00 7.73
CA PHE A 225 -3.26 -11.98 6.84
C PHE A 225 -4.35 -11.36 5.97
N VAL A 226 -5.20 -10.48 6.52
CA VAL A 226 -6.29 -9.84 5.76
C VAL A 226 -5.81 -8.60 5.00
N ALA A 227 -4.96 -7.78 5.62
CA ALA A 227 -4.46 -6.55 5.00
C ALA A 227 -3.58 -6.84 3.77
N ARG A 228 -2.90 -7.98 3.71
CA ARG A 228 -2.16 -8.41 2.50
C ARG A 228 -3.06 -8.73 1.32
N GLN A 229 -4.28 -9.21 1.57
CA GLN A 229 -5.21 -9.59 0.51
C GLN A 229 -5.90 -8.37 -0.09
N GLU A 230 -6.21 -7.37 0.74
CA GLU A 230 -6.76 -6.10 0.29
C GLU A 230 -6.14 -4.92 1.07
N PRO A 231 -4.95 -4.45 0.66
CA PRO A 231 -4.20 -3.41 1.36
C PRO A 231 -4.77 -2.00 1.15
N ARG A 232 -5.80 -1.85 0.30
CA ARG A 232 -6.42 -0.55 0.01
C ARG A 232 -7.51 -0.16 1.02
N LEU A 233 -7.82 -1.03 1.98
CA LEU A 233 -8.83 -0.80 3.02
C LEU A 233 -8.20 -0.59 4.39
N ASN A 234 -8.88 0.14 5.28
CA ASN A 234 -8.52 0.08 6.69
C ASN A 234 -8.99 -1.27 7.26
N TRP A 235 -8.18 -1.83 8.15
CA TRP A 235 -8.48 -3.06 8.87
C TRP A 235 -8.21 -2.87 10.36
N ALA A 236 -8.98 -3.54 11.20
CA ALA A 236 -8.64 -3.68 12.61
C ALA A 236 -9.00 -5.06 13.13
N VAL A 237 -8.14 -5.62 13.98
CA VAL A 237 -8.36 -6.87 14.71
C VAL A 237 -8.18 -6.57 16.19
N GLY A 238 -9.10 -7.03 17.02
CA GLY A 238 -9.11 -6.70 18.43
C GLY A 238 -9.64 -7.83 19.27
N GLN A 239 -9.09 -7.95 20.48
CA GLN A 239 -9.55 -8.90 21.48
C GLN A 239 -10.52 -8.20 22.43
N ARG A 240 -11.74 -8.68 22.50
CA ARG A 240 -12.78 -8.20 23.43
C ARG A 240 -12.52 -8.71 24.84
N VAL A 241 -13.23 -8.13 25.81
CA VAL A 241 -13.12 -8.48 27.24
C VAL A 241 -13.56 -9.92 27.52
N ASP A 242 -14.44 -10.48 26.69
CA ASP A 242 -14.87 -11.88 26.70
C ASP A 242 -13.83 -12.85 26.09
N GLY A 243 -12.69 -12.35 25.63
CA GLY A 243 -11.63 -13.12 24.98
C GLY A 243 -11.85 -13.35 23.47
N MET A 244 -13.00 -12.96 22.93
CA MET A 244 -13.30 -13.15 21.51
C MET A 244 -12.51 -12.17 20.64
N THR A 245 -12.05 -12.66 19.48
CA THR A 245 -11.28 -11.84 18.53
C THR A 245 -12.22 -11.33 17.44
N VAL A 246 -12.31 -10.02 17.25
CA VAL A 246 -13.16 -9.40 16.24
C VAL A 246 -12.32 -8.77 15.14
N LEU A 247 -12.74 -8.97 13.90
CA LEU A 247 -12.13 -8.41 12.69
C LEU A 247 -13.12 -7.44 12.02
N VAL A 248 -12.66 -6.23 11.69
CA VAL A 248 -13.49 -5.20 11.03
C VAL A 248 -12.75 -4.51 9.90
N THR A 249 -13.53 -4.06 8.92
CA THR A 249 -13.15 -3.02 7.95
C THR A 249 -14.26 -1.96 7.93
N ASP A 250 -13.89 -0.71 7.67
CA ASP A 250 -14.80 0.42 7.56
C ASP A 250 -15.28 0.67 6.12
N LEU A 251 -15.03 -0.27 5.20
CA LEU A 251 -15.52 -0.21 3.81
C LEU A 251 -17.04 0.04 3.74
N ALA A 252 -17.82 -0.69 4.54
CA ALA A 252 -19.28 -0.57 4.57
C ALA A 252 -19.87 -1.08 5.89
N HIS A 253 -19.91 -0.23 6.93
CA HIS A 253 -20.59 -0.50 8.21
C HIS A 253 -20.10 -1.74 9.00
N GLY A 254 -18.97 -2.35 8.60
CA GLY A 254 -18.46 -3.61 9.13
C GLY A 254 -18.59 -4.80 8.18
N TRP A 255 -19.20 -4.63 7.00
CA TRP A 255 -19.23 -5.64 5.96
C TRP A 255 -17.83 -5.89 5.38
N LEU A 256 -17.41 -7.15 5.37
CA LEU A 256 -16.20 -7.61 4.68
C LEU A 256 -16.51 -8.00 3.23
N PRO A 257 -15.73 -7.51 2.25
CA PRO A 257 -15.94 -7.81 0.83
C PRO A 257 -15.68 -9.28 0.48
N PRO A 258 -16.27 -9.77 -0.62
CA PRO A 258 -16.00 -11.11 -1.15
C PRO A 258 -14.54 -11.24 -1.60
N GLY A 259 -14.05 -12.48 -1.71
CA GLY A 259 -12.68 -12.76 -2.14
C GLY A 259 -11.60 -12.56 -1.08
N VAL A 260 -11.92 -11.95 0.06
CA VAL A 260 -11.03 -11.91 1.23
C VAL A 260 -11.21 -13.20 2.05
N MET A 261 -10.13 -13.95 2.20
CA MET A 261 -10.04 -15.09 3.11
C MET A 261 -9.99 -14.61 4.56
N LEU A 262 -10.71 -15.29 5.44
CA LEU A 262 -10.86 -14.90 6.84
C LEU A 262 -10.10 -15.88 7.74
N PRO A 263 -9.33 -15.39 8.73
CA PRO A 263 -8.69 -16.28 9.67
C PRO A 263 -9.70 -17.10 10.51
N GLU A 264 -9.34 -18.34 10.83
CA GLU A 264 -10.09 -19.14 11.80
C GLU A 264 -10.13 -18.46 13.18
N GLY A 265 -11.29 -18.53 13.85
CA GLY A 265 -11.47 -18.03 15.22
C GLY A 265 -11.70 -16.52 15.36
N VAL A 266 -11.84 -15.78 14.26
CA VAL A 266 -12.30 -14.38 14.30
C VAL A 266 -13.82 -14.30 14.17
N GLN A 267 -14.41 -13.27 14.77
CA GLN A 267 -15.81 -12.91 14.62
C GLN A 267 -15.94 -11.65 13.78
N LEU A 268 -17.00 -11.60 12.97
CA LEU A 268 -17.39 -10.42 12.22
C LEU A 268 -18.51 -9.67 12.94
N LEU A 269 -18.73 -8.42 12.54
CA LEU A 269 -19.89 -7.68 12.99
C LEU A 269 -21.16 -8.22 12.31
N GLU A 270 -22.23 -8.36 13.09
CA GLU A 270 -23.56 -8.68 12.54
C GLU A 270 -24.02 -7.57 11.58
N PRO A 271 -24.79 -7.91 10.53
CA PRO A 271 -25.42 -6.93 9.64
C PRO A 271 -26.16 -5.86 10.44
N LYS A 272 -25.64 -4.63 10.38
CA LYS A 272 -26.29 -3.44 10.95
C LYS A 272 -25.69 -2.19 10.36
N ARG A 273 -26.51 -1.15 10.12
CA ARG A 273 -26.00 0.19 9.80
C ARG A 273 -25.19 0.77 10.96
N ARG A 274 -23.91 1.12 10.70
CA ARG A 274 -22.98 1.72 11.69
C ARG A 274 -22.12 2.79 11.03
N SER A 275 -21.84 3.91 11.69
CA SER A 275 -20.97 4.95 11.15
C SER A 275 -19.61 4.99 11.86
N GLY A 276 -18.62 5.61 11.21
CA GLY A 276 -17.26 5.77 11.73
C GLY A 276 -16.25 4.80 11.12
N GLY A 277 -14.98 5.05 11.42
CA GLY A 277 -13.87 4.21 10.96
C GLY A 277 -13.68 2.95 11.80
N VAL A 278 -12.65 2.17 11.46
CA VAL A 278 -12.36 0.87 12.11
C VAL A 278 -12.24 0.93 13.64
N THR A 279 -11.74 2.03 14.21
CA THR A 279 -11.62 2.21 15.66
C THR A 279 -12.97 2.36 16.35
N THR A 280 -13.96 2.95 15.68
CA THR A 280 -15.33 3.06 16.18
C THR A 280 -16.06 1.73 16.03
N LEU A 281 -15.89 1.07 14.87
CA LEU A 281 -16.57 -0.19 14.56
C LEU A 281 -16.13 -1.34 15.48
N ILE A 282 -14.84 -1.41 15.83
CA ILE A 282 -14.32 -2.50 16.65
C ILE A 282 -14.82 -2.45 18.10
N GLY A 283 -15.16 -1.25 18.59
CA GLY A 283 -15.70 -1.03 19.93
C GLY A 283 -14.67 -1.20 21.05
N SER A 284 -15.15 -1.56 22.24
CA SER A 284 -14.29 -1.75 23.42
C SER A 284 -13.51 -3.06 23.33
N THR A 285 -12.18 -2.96 23.32
CA THR A 285 -11.25 -4.08 23.26
C THR A 285 -10.16 -3.94 24.33
N VAL A 286 -9.63 -5.08 24.78
CA VAL A 286 -8.47 -5.15 25.69
C VAL A 286 -7.19 -4.84 24.93
N ARG A 287 -7.11 -5.35 23.69
CA ARG A 287 -5.99 -5.18 22.76
C ARG A 287 -6.53 -4.94 21.37
N VAL A 288 -5.83 -4.13 20.57
CA VAL A 288 -6.23 -3.83 19.19
C VAL A 288 -5.00 -3.62 18.32
N ALA A 289 -5.02 -4.20 17.13
CA ALA A 289 -4.10 -3.94 16.05
C ALA A 289 -4.89 -3.31 14.89
N THR A 290 -4.35 -2.25 14.28
CA THR A 290 -5.00 -1.53 13.18
C THR A 290 -4.04 -1.37 12.00
N TYR A 291 -4.58 -1.38 10.80
CA TYR A 291 -3.88 -1.11 9.56
C TYR A 291 -4.62 -0.02 8.77
N ARG A 292 -3.87 0.94 8.23
CA ARG A 292 -4.33 1.89 7.23
C ARG A 292 -3.64 1.64 5.89
N PRO A 293 -4.30 1.96 4.76
CA PRO A 293 -3.67 1.87 3.45
C PRO A 293 -2.33 2.60 3.40
N GLY A 294 -1.29 1.88 3.00
CA GLY A 294 0.09 2.38 2.95
C GLY A 294 0.91 2.16 4.23
N ASP A 295 0.31 1.69 5.33
CA ASP A 295 1.07 1.29 6.51
C ASP A 295 2.01 0.14 6.14
N MET A 296 3.24 0.20 6.65
CA MET A 296 4.17 -0.92 6.55
C MET A 296 3.68 -2.01 7.50
N LEU A 297 3.17 -3.13 6.99
CA LEU A 297 2.98 -4.30 7.86
C LEU A 297 4.36 -4.89 8.16
N ALA A 298 4.44 -5.79 9.14
CA ALA A 298 5.65 -6.56 9.40
C ALA A 298 5.84 -7.65 8.32
N TRP A 299 6.14 -7.26 7.08
CA TRP A 299 6.05 -8.17 5.92
C TRP A 299 7.11 -9.26 5.97
N THR A 300 8.21 -8.97 6.68
CA THR A 300 9.36 -9.84 6.90
C THR A 300 9.28 -10.64 8.20
N SER A 301 8.18 -10.54 8.96
CA SER A 301 8.01 -11.34 10.18
C SER A 301 7.60 -12.76 9.83
N ASP A 302 8.34 -13.73 10.35
CA ASP A 302 8.04 -15.16 10.27
C ASP A 302 6.91 -15.52 11.23
N PHE A 303 5.72 -15.03 10.93
CA PHE A 303 4.52 -15.41 11.64
C PHE A 303 4.17 -16.87 11.39
N ALA A 304 3.54 -17.52 12.38
CA ALA A 304 2.92 -18.83 12.18
C ALA A 304 1.93 -18.79 11.00
N THR A 305 1.70 -19.94 10.35
CA THR A 305 0.72 -19.99 9.26
C THR A 305 -0.70 -19.78 9.81
N THR A 306 -1.43 -18.82 9.22
CA THR A 306 -2.84 -18.57 9.55
C THR A 306 -3.74 -19.46 8.69
N ARG A 307 -4.58 -20.28 9.32
CA ARG A 307 -5.61 -21.06 8.61
C ARG A 307 -6.79 -20.15 8.26
N SER A 308 -7.28 -20.27 7.02
CA SER A 308 -8.52 -19.64 6.56
C SER A 308 -9.75 -20.48 6.93
N SER A 309 -10.86 -19.85 7.26
CA SER A 309 -12.14 -20.51 7.55
C SER A 309 -13.33 -19.69 7.00
N PRO A 310 -14.39 -20.33 6.48
CA PRO A 310 -15.65 -19.66 6.14
C PRO A 310 -16.51 -19.35 7.38
N GLN A 311 -16.25 -20.02 8.51
CA GLN A 311 -16.99 -19.91 9.76
C GLN A 311 -17.24 -18.46 10.25
N PRO A 312 -16.31 -17.49 10.11
CA PRO A 312 -16.57 -16.12 10.54
C PRO A 312 -17.75 -15.44 9.83
N ARG A 313 -18.16 -15.93 8.65
CA ARG A 313 -19.34 -15.43 7.92
C ARG A 313 -20.65 -16.08 8.37
N GLU A 314 -20.62 -17.08 9.25
CA GLU A 314 -21.82 -17.77 9.69
C GLU A 314 -22.80 -16.81 10.37
N LEU A 315 -24.04 -16.84 9.89
CA LEU A 315 -25.21 -16.15 10.43
C LEU A 315 -26.36 -17.16 10.53
N PRO A 316 -27.43 -16.86 11.28
CA PRO A 316 -28.63 -17.69 11.26
C PRO A 316 -29.09 -17.96 9.82
N MET A 317 -29.15 -19.23 9.45
CA MET A 317 -29.49 -19.65 8.09
C MET A 317 -30.97 -19.41 7.80
N SER A 318 -31.28 -19.00 6.57
CA SER A 318 -32.65 -18.96 6.07
C SER A 318 -32.97 -20.22 5.26
N ASP A 319 -34.10 -20.84 5.56
CA ASP A 319 -34.63 -21.98 4.81
C ASP A 319 -35.08 -21.60 3.38
N THR A 320 -35.28 -20.31 3.11
CA THR A 320 -35.77 -19.77 1.83
C THR A 320 -34.74 -18.93 1.08
N LEU A 321 -33.44 -19.12 1.37
CA LEU A 321 -32.33 -18.32 0.85
C LEU A 321 -32.36 -18.11 -0.68
N GLY A 322 -32.61 -19.17 -1.46
CA GLY A 322 -32.66 -19.07 -2.91
C GLY A 322 -33.78 -18.15 -3.40
N SER A 323 -35.00 -18.34 -2.90
CA SER A 323 -36.18 -17.55 -3.31
C SER A 323 -36.01 -16.08 -2.93
N GLU A 324 -35.46 -15.84 -1.75
CA GLU A 324 -35.12 -14.54 -1.23
C GLU A 324 -34.08 -13.80 -2.09
N LEU A 325 -33.06 -14.51 -2.57
CA LEU A 325 -32.05 -13.97 -3.46
C LEU A 325 -32.61 -13.67 -4.85
N ALA A 326 -33.44 -14.56 -5.39
CA ALA A 326 -34.13 -14.34 -6.66
C ALA A 326 -35.08 -13.12 -6.60
N GLU A 327 -35.75 -12.90 -5.47
CA GLU A 327 -36.57 -11.71 -5.26
C GLU A 327 -35.70 -10.44 -5.19
N ALA A 328 -34.62 -10.46 -4.40
CA ALA A 328 -33.71 -9.32 -4.24
C ALA A 328 -33.07 -8.86 -5.56
N THR A 329 -32.86 -9.77 -6.51
CA THR A 329 -32.27 -9.45 -7.81
C THR A 329 -33.30 -8.99 -8.85
N ARG A 330 -34.57 -9.38 -8.77
CA ARG A 330 -35.57 -9.29 -9.87
C ARG A 330 -35.70 -7.94 -10.60
N TRP A 331 -35.59 -6.83 -9.87
CA TRP A 331 -35.78 -5.47 -10.42
C TRP A 331 -34.61 -4.54 -10.10
N ARG A 332 -33.42 -5.12 -9.91
CA ARG A 332 -32.26 -4.34 -9.49
C ARG A 332 -31.57 -3.68 -10.67
N ASP A 333 -31.65 -2.35 -10.72
CA ASP A 333 -30.92 -1.55 -11.70
C ASP A 333 -29.40 -1.66 -11.50
N GLY A 334 -28.67 -1.73 -12.62
CA GLY A 334 -27.20 -1.83 -12.63
C GLY A 334 -26.63 -3.21 -12.32
N LEU A 335 -27.47 -4.22 -12.07
CA LEU A 335 -27.04 -5.61 -11.94
C LEU A 335 -26.95 -6.26 -13.34
N PRO A 336 -25.89 -7.04 -13.65
CA PRO A 336 -25.77 -7.68 -14.96
C PRO A 336 -26.82 -8.79 -15.13
N ARG A 337 -27.29 -8.99 -16.38
CA ARG A 337 -28.31 -10.00 -16.73
C ARG A 337 -27.98 -11.39 -16.17
N ILE A 338 -26.70 -11.78 -16.18
CA ILE A 338 -26.25 -13.09 -15.70
C ILE A 338 -26.59 -13.32 -14.22
N ALA A 339 -26.54 -12.28 -13.37
CA ALA A 339 -26.87 -12.41 -11.96
C ALA A 339 -28.37 -12.74 -11.75
N HIS A 340 -29.26 -12.12 -12.51
CA HIS A 340 -30.69 -12.43 -12.45
C HIS A 340 -30.98 -13.86 -12.93
N LEU A 341 -30.29 -14.31 -13.98
CA LEU A 341 -30.45 -15.66 -14.51
C LEU A 341 -30.02 -16.69 -13.47
N LEU A 342 -28.83 -16.51 -12.89
CA LEU A 342 -28.24 -17.44 -11.94
C LEU A 342 -28.95 -17.46 -10.58
N ALA A 343 -29.44 -16.32 -10.10
CA ALA A 343 -30.26 -16.28 -8.88
C ALA A 343 -31.57 -17.06 -9.04
N ASN A 344 -32.20 -17.02 -10.23
CA ASN A 344 -33.39 -17.84 -10.52
C ASN A 344 -33.06 -19.32 -10.70
N ALA A 345 -31.92 -19.64 -11.32
CA ALA A 345 -31.45 -21.02 -11.49
C ALA A 345 -31.22 -21.72 -10.14
N ALA A 346 -30.70 -20.98 -9.15
CA ALA A 346 -30.51 -21.49 -7.79
C ALA A 346 -31.84 -21.93 -7.11
N VAL A 347 -32.95 -21.25 -7.40
CA VAL A 347 -34.29 -21.64 -6.89
C VAL A 347 -34.82 -22.87 -7.60
N ALA A 348 -34.56 -22.97 -8.90
CA ALA A 348 -35.06 -24.07 -9.72
C ALA A 348 -34.24 -25.36 -9.57
N GLU A 349 -33.17 -25.34 -8.75
CA GLU A 349 -32.17 -26.42 -8.62
C GLU A 349 -31.65 -26.90 -9.99
N THR A 350 -31.63 -25.99 -10.96
CA THR A 350 -31.13 -26.28 -12.31
C THR A 350 -29.62 -26.12 -12.33
N GLY A 351 -28.93 -27.08 -12.95
CA GLY A 351 -27.48 -26.98 -13.14
C GLY A 351 -27.09 -25.71 -13.90
N VAL A 352 -26.01 -25.08 -13.46
CA VAL A 352 -25.43 -23.86 -14.04
C VAL A 352 -24.16 -24.23 -14.81
N ALA A 353 -23.94 -23.64 -15.98
CA ALA A 353 -22.72 -23.89 -16.75
C ALA A 353 -21.50 -23.17 -16.14
N ASP A 354 -20.32 -23.80 -16.16
CA ASP A 354 -19.09 -23.21 -15.61
C ASP A 354 -18.76 -21.84 -16.24
N ASP A 355 -18.96 -21.69 -17.56
CA ASP A 355 -18.75 -20.42 -18.28
C ASP A 355 -19.64 -19.28 -17.77
N GLU A 356 -20.86 -19.60 -17.30
CA GLU A 356 -21.80 -18.61 -16.72
C GLU A 356 -21.34 -18.16 -15.32
N ILE A 357 -20.81 -19.09 -14.53
CA ILE A 357 -20.21 -18.79 -13.21
C ILE A 357 -18.97 -17.92 -13.40
N ASP A 358 -18.12 -18.23 -14.38
CA ASP A 358 -16.93 -17.44 -14.67
C ASP A 358 -17.28 -16.02 -15.13
N LEU A 359 -18.31 -15.87 -15.97
CA LEU A 359 -18.82 -14.54 -16.35
C LEU A 359 -19.35 -13.76 -15.13
N LEU A 360 -20.07 -14.43 -14.22
CA LEU A 360 -20.53 -13.81 -12.97
C LEU A 360 -19.34 -13.35 -12.11
N ARG A 361 -18.28 -14.15 -11.99
CA ARG A 361 -17.07 -13.81 -11.24
C ARG A 361 -16.36 -12.59 -11.80
N VAL A 362 -16.31 -12.43 -13.13
CA VAL A 362 -15.76 -11.21 -13.76
C VAL A 362 -16.56 -9.98 -13.34
N HIS A 363 -17.89 -10.06 -13.34
CA HIS A 363 -18.72 -8.95 -12.87
C HIS A 363 -18.54 -8.67 -11.38
N LEU A 364 -18.48 -9.71 -10.55
CA LEU A 364 -18.22 -9.59 -9.11
C LEU A 364 -16.88 -8.90 -8.85
N ASP A 365 -15.81 -9.33 -9.52
CA ASP A 365 -14.48 -8.75 -9.35
C ASP A 365 -14.42 -7.32 -9.87
N THR A 366 -15.10 -7.00 -10.97
CA THR A 366 -15.23 -5.63 -11.48
C THR A 366 -15.93 -4.73 -10.46
N ALA A 367 -17.05 -5.18 -9.89
CA ALA A 367 -17.77 -4.44 -8.86
C ALA A 367 -16.92 -4.27 -7.59
N ARG A 368 -16.21 -5.32 -7.16
CA ARG A 368 -15.31 -5.31 -6.01
C ARG A 368 -14.16 -4.31 -6.21
N HIS A 369 -13.53 -4.29 -7.37
CA HIS A 369 -12.51 -3.30 -7.70
C HIS A 369 -13.08 -1.88 -7.71
N GLY A 370 -14.27 -1.70 -8.26
CA GLY A 370 -14.97 -0.41 -8.27
C GLY A 370 -15.23 0.14 -6.86
N ILE A 371 -15.76 -0.68 -5.94
CA ILE A 371 -16.01 -0.23 -4.56
C ILE A 371 -14.71 0.11 -3.82
N VAL A 372 -13.65 -0.69 -3.99
CA VAL A 372 -12.37 -0.43 -3.32
C VAL A 372 -11.70 0.81 -3.90
N ALA A 373 -11.85 1.08 -5.20
CA ALA A 373 -11.29 2.27 -5.83
C ALA A 373 -12.00 3.58 -5.38
N GLN A 374 -13.27 3.50 -4.99
CA GLN A 374 -14.05 4.65 -4.50
C GLN A 374 -13.89 4.87 -2.99
N TYR A 375 -13.29 3.92 -2.26
CA TYR A 375 -13.07 4.02 -0.83
C TYR A 375 -12.30 5.31 -0.47
N PRO A 376 -12.75 6.09 0.55
CA PRO A 376 -13.78 5.75 1.55
C PRO A 376 -15.22 6.10 1.16
N SER A 377 -15.46 6.73 0.01
CA SER A 377 -16.76 7.27 -0.40
C SER A 377 -17.39 6.42 -1.50
N VAL A 378 -17.81 5.20 -1.14
CA VAL A 378 -18.37 4.22 -2.09
C VAL A 378 -19.80 4.59 -2.49
N ASP A 379 -20.12 4.50 -3.79
CA ASP A 379 -21.48 4.58 -4.29
C ASP A 379 -22.36 3.46 -3.67
N PRO A 380 -23.44 3.81 -2.93
CA PRO A 380 -24.32 2.83 -2.32
C PRO A 380 -24.96 1.86 -3.33
N ALA A 381 -25.23 2.29 -4.56
CA ALA A 381 -25.85 1.42 -5.56
C ALA A 381 -24.88 0.31 -6.01
N LEU A 382 -23.63 0.68 -6.31
CA LEU A 382 -22.55 -0.25 -6.63
C LEU A 382 -22.26 -1.22 -5.48
N LEU A 383 -22.23 -0.73 -4.23
CA LEU A 383 -22.03 -1.54 -3.04
C LEU A 383 -23.10 -2.65 -2.90
N LEU A 384 -24.37 -2.27 -2.99
CA LEU A 384 -25.48 -3.21 -2.90
C LEU A 384 -25.48 -4.21 -4.06
N ASN A 385 -25.11 -3.77 -5.27
CA ASN A 385 -24.96 -4.67 -6.42
C ASN A 385 -23.80 -5.66 -6.22
N CYS A 386 -22.69 -5.22 -5.63
CA CYS A 386 -21.57 -6.11 -5.28
C CYS A 386 -21.99 -7.19 -4.26
N MET A 387 -22.81 -6.83 -3.26
CA MET A 387 -23.35 -7.81 -2.29
C MET A 387 -24.24 -8.85 -2.97
N LEU A 388 -25.12 -8.45 -3.88
CA LEU A 388 -25.96 -9.40 -4.62
C LEU A 388 -25.17 -10.29 -5.59
N LEU A 389 -24.15 -9.75 -6.25
CA LEU A 389 -23.23 -10.54 -7.09
C LEU A 389 -22.49 -11.58 -6.25
N ALA A 390 -21.99 -11.19 -5.08
CA ALA A 390 -21.32 -12.10 -4.14
C ALA A 390 -22.27 -13.19 -3.65
N ALA A 391 -23.49 -12.82 -3.24
CA ALA A 391 -24.49 -13.78 -2.79
C ALA A 391 -24.88 -14.78 -3.88
N THR A 392 -25.02 -14.31 -5.12
CA THR A 392 -25.34 -15.15 -6.28
C THR A 392 -24.21 -16.11 -6.61
N GLU A 393 -22.96 -15.64 -6.62
CA GLU A 393 -21.79 -16.48 -6.91
C GLU A 393 -21.61 -17.57 -5.85
N SER A 394 -21.72 -17.20 -4.57
CA SER A 394 -21.66 -18.16 -3.47
C SER A 394 -22.81 -19.16 -3.52
N SER A 395 -24.02 -18.73 -3.90
CA SER A 395 -25.17 -19.64 -4.03
C SER A 395 -24.98 -20.68 -5.12
N VAL A 396 -24.51 -20.30 -6.31
CA VAL A 396 -24.34 -21.24 -7.43
C VAL A 396 -23.12 -22.14 -7.29
N THR A 397 -22.16 -21.77 -6.45
CA THR A 397 -20.97 -22.59 -6.12
C THR A 397 -21.16 -23.48 -4.90
N GLY A 398 -22.33 -23.40 -4.23
CA GLY A 398 -22.66 -24.23 -3.07
C GLY A 398 -22.14 -23.71 -1.73
N ASP A 399 -21.66 -22.46 -1.65
CA ASP A 399 -21.30 -21.79 -0.40
C ASP A 399 -22.52 -21.04 0.19
N ALA A 400 -23.39 -21.80 0.86
CA ALA A 400 -24.57 -21.24 1.51
C ALA A 400 -24.24 -20.24 2.63
N VAL A 401 -23.08 -20.39 3.29
CA VAL A 401 -22.63 -19.49 4.37
C VAL A 401 -22.35 -18.10 3.82
N SER A 402 -21.50 -18.01 2.79
CA SER A 402 -21.18 -16.72 2.16
C SER A 402 -22.41 -16.14 1.45
N ALA A 403 -23.24 -16.97 0.82
CA ALA A 403 -24.47 -16.53 0.17
C ALA A 403 -25.42 -15.84 1.17
N ASN A 404 -25.69 -16.48 2.30
CA ASN A 404 -26.54 -15.93 3.37
C ASN A 404 -25.92 -14.66 3.97
N TYR A 405 -24.62 -14.66 4.23
CA TYR A 405 -23.90 -13.49 4.75
C TYR A 405 -24.06 -12.25 3.86
N HIS A 406 -23.79 -12.39 2.56
CA HIS A 406 -23.88 -11.27 1.63
C HIS A 406 -25.32 -10.78 1.42
N LEU A 407 -26.29 -11.69 1.39
CA LEU A 407 -27.71 -11.32 1.29
C LEU A 407 -28.22 -10.62 2.55
N ALA A 408 -27.82 -11.07 3.74
CA ALA A 408 -28.20 -10.46 5.01
C ALA A 408 -27.70 -9.01 5.12
N TRP A 409 -26.45 -8.76 4.72
CA TRP A 409 -25.93 -7.39 4.61
C TRP A 409 -26.65 -6.55 3.57
N PHE A 410 -26.95 -7.10 2.40
CA PHE A 410 -27.74 -6.39 1.38
C PHE A 410 -29.10 -5.95 1.95
N ARG A 411 -29.81 -6.82 2.66
CA ARG A 411 -31.13 -6.52 3.25
C ARG A 411 -31.06 -5.39 4.26
N GLU A 412 -30.13 -5.50 5.20
CA GLU A 412 -29.95 -4.48 6.23
C GLU A 412 -29.61 -3.10 5.62
N LEU A 413 -28.84 -3.08 4.52
CA LEU A 413 -28.41 -1.84 3.88
C LEU A 413 -29.34 -1.34 2.77
N SER A 414 -30.35 -2.12 2.38
CA SER A 414 -31.39 -1.73 1.42
C SER A 414 -32.73 -1.37 2.09
N ALA A 415 -32.94 -1.78 3.35
CA ALA A 415 -34.03 -1.33 4.21
C ALA A 415 -33.82 0.11 4.68
#